data_AF-A0A438EUQ4-F1
#
_entry.id   AF-A0A438EUQ4-F1
#
_cell.length_a   1.000
_cell.length_b   1.000
_cell.length_c   1.000
_cell.angle_alpha   90.00
_cell.angle_beta   90.00
_cell.angle_gamma   90.00
#
_symmetry.space_group_name_H-M   'P 1'
#
loop_
_entity.id
_entity.type
_entity.pdbx_description
1 polymer ?
#
loop_
_entity_poly.entity_id
_entity_poly.type
_entity_poly.pdbx_seq_one_letter_code
_entity_poly.pdbx_strand_id
1 'polypeptide(L)'
;MDLSLQVWNHDFFWESMQPGGGDMPRLGLLEQIEKDFGSFTNFKEKFLEAALTLFGSGWVWLVSNNCAFLLLVVSAPVKRNERCLAVVKTSNAINPIVWDDIPIISLDVWEHAYYLDYKNDKGKYATVFMNHLVSWNAAAARMARAEAFVNLGEPKIPIA
;
A
#
# COMPACT_ATOMS: atom_id res chain seq x y z
N MET A 1 19.08 -9.23 10.75
CA MET A 1 18.13 -8.09 10.74
C MET A 1 17.23 -8.10 9.51
N ASP A 2 17.69 -8.52 8.32
CA ASP A 2 16.86 -8.58 7.10
C ASP A 2 15.73 -9.64 7.16
N LEU A 3 16.04 -10.86 7.63
CA LEU A 3 15.09 -12.00 7.66
C LEU A 3 13.75 -11.71 8.37
N SER A 4 13.75 -10.98 9.49
CA SER A 4 12.51 -10.66 10.22
C SER A 4 11.60 -9.71 9.44
N LEU A 5 12.18 -8.80 8.64
CA LEU A 5 11.40 -7.91 7.79
C LEU A 5 10.79 -8.67 6.62
N GLN A 6 11.53 -9.63 6.03
CA GLN A 6 10.99 -10.45 4.95
C GLN A 6 9.85 -11.35 5.39
N VAL A 7 9.94 -11.97 6.58
CA VAL A 7 8.81 -12.75 7.12
C VAL A 7 7.56 -11.87 7.21
N TRP A 8 7.69 -10.69 7.80
CA TRP A 8 6.57 -9.75 7.92
C TRP A 8 6.02 -9.31 6.56
N ASN A 9 6.89 -9.01 5.59
CA ASN A 9 6.48 -8.58 4.24
C ASN A 9 5.68 -9.67 3.52
N HIS A 10 6.12 -10.93 3.59
CA HIS A 10 5.43 -12.04 2.94
C HIS A 10 4.11 -12.34 3.62
N ASP A 11 4.06 -12.36 4.96
CA ASP A 11 2.81 -12.54 5.71
C ASP A 11 1.79 -11.47 5.29
N PHE A 12 2.23 -10.20 5.23
CA PHE A 12 1.39 -9.09 4.82
C PHE A 12 0.95 -9.18 3.34
N PHE A 13 1.81 -9.67 2.45
CA PHE A 13 1.48 -9.91 1.04
C PHE A 13 0.42 -10.98 0.85
N TRP A 14 0.54 -12.12 1.54
CA TRP A 14 -0.48 -13.17 1.50
C TRP A 14 -1.84 -12.67 2.01
N GLU A 15 -1.85 -11.93 3.12
CA GLU A 15 -3.07 -11.28 3.62
C GLU A 15 -3.62 -10.18 2.70
N SER A 16 -2.78 -9.63 1.81
CA SER A 16 -3.23 -8.67 0.79
C SER A 16 -3.92 -9.36 -0.39
N MET A 17 -4.01 -10.68 -0.40
CA MET A 17 -4.68 -11.48 -1.43
C MET A 17 -5.85 -12.28 -0.87
N GLN A 18 -6.82 -12.58 -1.74
CA GLN A 18 -7.89 -13.52 -1.43
C GLN A 18 -8.32 -14.29 -2.69
N PRO A 19 -8.80 -15.55 -2.56
CA PRO A 19 -9.45 -16.24 -3.66
C PRO A 19 -10.66 -15.44 -4.18
N GLY A 20 -10.74 -15.23 -5.50
CA GLY A 20 -11.77 -14.39 -6.10
C GLY A 20 -11.68 -12.92 -5.68
N GLY A 21 -10.46 -12.45 -5.37
CA GLY A 21 -10.17 -11.04 -5.12
C GLY A 21 -10.14 -10.21 -6.40
N GLY A 22 -9.57 -9.01 -6.28
CA GLY A 22 -9.56 -8.04 -7.36
C GLY A 22 -10.87 -7.25 -7.42
N ASP A 23 -11.28 -6.86 -8.63
CA ASP A 23 -12.34 -5.88 -8.87
C ASP A 23 -12.07 -4.52 -8.19
N MET A 24 -13.13 -3.79 -7.85
CA MET A 24 -13.05 -2.47 -7.23
C MET A 24 -13.17 -2.54 -5.69
N PRO A 25 -12.46 -1.66 -4.96
CA PRO A 25 -12.62 -1.51 -3.53
C PRO A 25 -14.04 -1.14 -3.14
N ARG A 26 -14.42 -1.51 -1.92
CA ARG A 26 -15.71 -1.17 -1.29
C ARG A 26 -15.46 -0.47 0.04
N LEU A 27 -16.54 -0.02 0.70
CA LEU A 27 -16.51 0.46 2.10
C LEU A 27 -15.57 1.66 2.35
N GLY A 28 -15.84 2.81 1.72
CA GLY A 28 -15.10 4.07 1.95
C GLY A 28 -13.68 4.12 1.38
N LEU A 29 -13.03 2.96 1.19
CA LEU A 29 -11.70 2.87 0.58
C LEU A 29 -11.70 3.39 -0.86
N LEU A 30 -12.75 3.12 -1.63
CA LEU A 30 -12.89 3.67 -2.98
C LEU A 30 -12.95 5.20 -2.96
N GLU A 31 -13.73 5.79 -2.07
CA GLU A 31 -13.86 7.24 -1.93
C GLU A 31 -12.52 7.89 -1.56
N GLN A 32 -11.76 7.26 -0.66
CA GLN A 32 -10.43 7.75 -0.29
C GLN A 32 -9.43 7.63 -1.46
N ILE A 33 -9.48 6.52 -2.21
CA ILE A 33 -8.65 6.35 -3.43
C ILE A 33 -9.01 7.43 -4.46
N GLU A 34 -10.28 7.68 -4.71
CA GLU A 34 -10.72 8.72 -5.65
C GLU A 34 -10.35 10.12 -5.16
N LYS A 35 -10.38 10.37 -3.85
CA LYS A 35 -9.92 11.63 -3.25
C LYS A 35 -8.42 11.87 -3.50
N ASP A 36 -7.58 10.86 -3.30
CA ASP A 36 -6.12 11.03 -3.33
C ASP A 36 -5.51 10.85 -4.72
N PHE A 37 -6.10 9.98 -5.56
CA PHE A 37 -5.59 9.67 -6.90
C PHE A 37 -6.47 10.23 -8.03
N GLY A 38 -7.61 10.84 -7.71
CA GLY A 38 -8.60 11.36 -8.65
C GLY A 38 -9.56 10.29 -9.22
N SER A 39 -9.08 9.06 -9.42
CA SER A 39 -9.91 7.92 -9.81
C SER A 39 -9.26 6.59 -9.43
N PHE A 40 -10.05 5.52 -9.32
CA PHE A 40 -9.52 4.17 -9.13
C PHE A 40 -8.61 3.74 -10.29
N THR A 41 -8.93 4.14 -11.52
CA THR A 41 -8.10 3.86 -12.70
C THR A 41 -6.72 4.52 -12.57
N ASN A 42 -6.65 5.78 -12.17
CA ASN A 42 -5.39 6.48 -11.96
C ASN A 42 -4.55 5.83 -10.86
N PHE A 43 -5.18 5.40 -9.76
CA PHE A 43 -4.50 4.65 -8.71
C PHE A 43 -3.90 3.36 -9.26
N LYS A 44 -4.69 2.57 -10.01
CA LYS A 44 -4.26 1.31 -10.59
C LYS A 44 -3.10 1.50 -11.56
N GLU A 45 -3.16 2.51 -12.42
CA GLU A 45 -2.06 2.86 -13.33
C GLU A 45 -0.79 3.21 -12.56
N LYS A 46 -0.88 4.06 -11.54
CA LYS A 46 0.27 4.40 -10.68
C LYS A 46 0.85 3.20 -9.94
N PHE A 47 -0.01 2.30 -9.45
CA PHE A 47 0.43 1.09 -8.75
C PHE A 47 1.17 0.14 -9.71
N LEU A 48 0.63 -0.08 -10.91
CA LEU A 48 1.27 -0.91 -11.93
C LEU A 48 2.57 -0.27 -12.45
N GLU A 49 2.59 1.04 -12.65
CA GLU A 49 3.80 1.79 -13.00
C GLU A 49 4.88 1.64 -11.92
N ALA A 50 4.52 1.72 -10.64
CA ALA A 50 5.46 1.50 -9.55
C ALA A 50 6.06 0.08 -9.57
N ALA A 51 5.25 -0.94 -9.85
CA ALA A 51 5.73 -2.32 -10.00
C ALA A 51 6.67 -2.50 -11.19
N LEU A 52 6.35 -1.88 -12.33
CA LEU A 52 7.17 -1.94 -13.53
C LEU A 52 8.51 -1.22 -13.36
N THR A 53 8.49 -0.02 -12.77
CA THR A 53 9.67 0.85 -12.59
C THR A 53 10.53 0.50 -11.37
N LEU A 54 10.14 -0.50 -10.57
CA LEU A 54 10.99 -1.04 -9.51
C LEU A 54 12.06 -1.93 -10.15
N PHE A 55 13.32 -1.48 -10.03
CA PHE A 55 14.49 -2.21 -10.51
C PHE A 55 15.04 -3.12 -9.41
N GLY A 56 15.29 -4.38 -9.77
CA GLY A 56 15.77 -5.40 -8.84
C GLY A 56 14.66 -5.90 -7.91
N SER A 57 15.09 -6.43 -6.76
CA SER A 57 14.23 -7.02 -5.75
C SER A 57 13.59 -5.96 -4.84
N GLY A 58 12.30 -6.12 -4.56
CA GLY A 58 11.58 -5.19 -3.70
C GLY A 58 10.09 -5.41 -3.66
N TRP A 59 9.39 -4.40 -3.16
CA TRP A 59 7.98 -4.44 -2.85
C TRP A 59 7.30 -3.14 -3.30
N VAL A 60 6.04 -3.25 -3.71
CA VAL A 60 5.17 -2.11 -3.99
C VAL A 60 4.05 -2.09 -2.97
N TRP A 61 3.77 -0.91 -2.42
CA TRP A 61 2.82 -0.75 -1.34
C TRP A 61 1.82 0.33 -1.67
N LEU A 62 0.56 0.11 -1.29
CA LEU A 62 -0.36 1.20 -1.00
C LEU A 62 -0.27 1.48 0.50
N VAL A 63 0.01 2.72 0.88
CA VAL A 63 0.18 3.12 2.28
C VAL A 63 -0.75 4.29 2.61
N SER A 64 -1.12 4.40 3.88
CA SER A 64 -1.76 5.57 4.46
C SER A 64 -0.70 6.36 5.24
N ASN A 65 -0.28 7.49 4.69
CA ASN A 65 0.74 8.37 5.26
C ASN A 65 0.13 9.68 5.75
N ASN A 66 0.86 10.43 6.58
CA ASN A 66 0.41 11.78 6.95
C ASN A 66 0.49 12.69 5.72
N CYS A 67 -0.63 13.26 5.30
CA CYS A 67 -0.70 14.11 4.10
C CYS A 67 0.28 15.31 4.18
N ALA A 68 0.64 15.77 5.38
CA ALA A 68 1.62 16.83 5.58
C ALA A 68 3.03 16.47 5.07
N PHE A 69 3.36 15.17 4.98
CA PHE A 69 4.61 14.69 4.38
C PHE A 69 4.54 14.68 2.84
N LEU A 70 3.33 14.58 2.27
CA LEU A 70 3.06 14.71 0.83
C LEU A 70 3.15 16.17 0.31
N LEU A 71 3.24 17.15 1.22
CA LEU A 71 3.25 18.58 0.91
C LEU A 71 4.51 19.05 0.16
N LEU A 72 5.54 18.20 0.03
CA LEU A 72 6.69 18.47 -0.83
C LEU A 72 6.40 18.28 -2.33
N VAL A 73 5.23 17.75 -2.70
CA VAL A 73 4.92 17.41 -4.10
C VAL A 73 3.61 18.01 -4.63
N VAL A 74 2.65 18.41 -3.78
CA VAL A 74 1.33 18.92 -4.26
C VAL A 74 0.80 20.10 -3.43
N SER A 75 0.48 21.21 -4.10
CA SER A 75 -0.06 22.46 -3.54
C SER A 75 -1.57 22.38 -3.20
N ALA A 76 -2.00 21.39 -2.42
CA ALA A 76 -3.38 21.30 -1.92
C ALA A 76 -3.45 21.69 -0.43
N PRO A 77 -4.51 22.40 0.03
CA PRO A 77 -4.70 22.71 1.44
C PRO A 77 -5.00 21.42 2.20
N VAL A 78 -4.02 20.95 2.96
CA VAL A 78 -4.10 19.72 3.77
C VAL A 78 -4.12 20.10 5.25
N LYS A 79 -5.08 19.57 6.01
CA LYS A 79 -5.08 19.70 7.48
C LYS A 79 -3.95 18.86 8.07
N ARG A 80 -3.27 19.37 9.11
CA ARG A 80 -2.09 18.75 9.73
C ARG A 80 -2.28 17.31 10.26
N ASN A 81 -3.53 16.82 10.38
CA ASN A 81 -3.86 15.47 10.85
C ASN A 81 -4.63 14.62 9.82
N GLU A 82 -4.71 15.03 8.55
CA GLU A 82 -5.31 14.16 7.52
C GLU A 82 -4.28 13.15 7.02
N ARG A 83 -4.72 11.88 6.88
CA ARG A 83 -3.96 10.82 6.24
C ARG A 83 -4.32 10.72 4.76
N CYS A 84 -3.34 10.51 3.91
CA CYS A 84 -3.46 10.38 2.46
C CYS A 84 -2.96 9.01 2.03
N LEU A 85 -3.54 8.47 0.98
CA LEU A 85 -3.04 7.28 0.32
C LEU A 85 -1.90 7.64 -0.62
N ALA A 86 -0.84 6.84 -0.58
CA ALA A 86 0.29 6.94 -1.47
C ALA A 86 0.72 5.55 -1.97
N VAL A 87 1.24 5.51 -3.19
CA VAL A 87 1.93 4.33 -3.72
C VAL A 87 3.42 4.52 -3.48
N VAL A 88 4.04 3.58 -2.76
CA VAL A 88 5.48 3.62 -2.46
C VAL A 88 6.14 2.32 -2.90
N LYS A 89 7.43 2.42 -3.27
CA LYS A 89 8.26 1.27 -3.63
C LYS A 89 9.44 1.18 -2.69
N THR A 90 9.77 -0.02 -2.25
CA THR A 90 10.90 -0.28 -1.37
C THR A 90 11.80 -1.34 -1.97
N SER A 91 13.11 -1.21 -1.75
CA SER A 91 14.10 -2.18 -2.22
C SER A 91 14.37 -3.24 -1.15
N ASN A 92 14.65 -4.45 -1.61
CA ASN A 92 14.98 -5.61 -0.78
C ASN A 92 13.90 -5.88 0.28
N ALA A 93 14.25 -5.84 1.56
CA ALA A 93 13.36 -6.15 2.67
C ALA A 93 12.74 -4.94 3.36
N ILE A 94 13.08 -3.73 2.91
CA ILE A 94 12.56 -2.49 3.51
C ILE A 94 11.04 -2.47 3.37
N ASN A 95 10.34 -2.03 4.41
CA ASN A 95 8.90 -1.87 4.40
C ASN A 95 8.47 -0.51 4.97
N PRO A 96 7.24 -0.05 4.68
CA PRO A 96 6.82 1.31 5.00
C PRO A 96 6.75 1.66 6.49
N ILE A 97 6.73 0.65 7.36
CA ILE A 97 6.64 0.83 8.82
C ILE A 97 7.83 1.64 9.34
N VAL A 98 8.98 1.60 8.67
CA VAL A 98 10.16 2.37 9.06
C VAL A 98 9.98 3.89 8.95
N TRP A 99 8.91 4.36 8.28
CA TRP A 99 8.55 5.78 8.12
C TRP A 99 7.23 6.14 8.80
N ASP A 100 6.72 5.32 9.73
CA ASP A 100 5.41 5.52 10.38
C ASP A 100 4.21 5.57 9.41
N ASP A 101 4.41 5.00 8.21
CA ASP A 101 3.37 4.78 7.23
C ASP A 101 2.61 3.50 7.55
N ILE A 102 1.29 3.54 7.34
CA ILE A 102 0.42 2.40 7.61
C ILE A 102 0.20 1.64 6.29
N PRO A 103 0.75 0.43 6.13
CA PRO A 103 0.59 -0.33 4.90
C PRO A 103 -0.83 -0.87 4.77
N ILE A 104 -1.40 -0.74 3.56
CA ILE A 104 -2.77 -1.12 3.21
C ILE A 104 -2.77 -2.36 2.31
N ILE A 105 -1.97 -2.34 1.23
CA ILE A 105 -1.77 -3.45 0.29
C ILE A 105 -0.27 -3.56 0.00
N SER A 106 0.22 -4.78 -0.20
CA SER A 106 1.58 -5.05 -0.66
C SER A 106 1.57 -5.97 -1.88
N LEU A 107 2.52 -5.77 -2.77
CA LEU A 107 2.85 -6.64 -3.90
C LEU A 107 4.34 -6.98 -3.85
N ASP A 108 4.64 -8.27 -3.75
CA ASP A 108 6.01 -8.80 -3.93
C ASP A 108 6.40 -8.72 -5.41
N VAL A 109 7.48 -8.02 -5.73
CA VAL A 109 8.05 -7.96 -7.09
C VAL A 109 9.44 -8.60 -7.19
N TRP A 110 9.84 -9.42 -6.22
CA TRP A 110 10.97 -10.31 -6.36
C TRP A 110 10.68 -11.34 -7.44
N GLU A 111 11.70 -11.68 -8.25
CA GLU A 111 11.52 -12.63 -9.37
C GLU A 111 10.95 -13.97 -8.89
N HIS A 112 11.33 -14.44 -7.70
CA HIS A 112 10.80 -15.69 -7.15
C HIS A 112 9.27 -15.70 -6.99
N ALA A 113 8.63 -14.54 -6.88
CA ALA A 113 7.20 -14.43 -6.66
C ALA A 113 6.38 -14.71 -7.93
N TYR A 114 6.96 -14.50 -9.12
CA TYR A 114 6.22 -14.56 -10.38
C TYR A 114 6.93 -15.33 -11.50
N TYR A 115 8.22 -15.63 -11.39
CA TYR A 115 8.99 -16.18 -12.52
C TYR A 115 8.53 -17.57 -12.95
N LEU A 116 8.00 -18.38 -12.04
CA LEU A 116 7.47 -19.70 -12.39
C LEU A 116 6.29 -19.59 -13.36
N ASP A 117 5.35 -18.69 -13.10
CA ASP A 117 4.10 -18.55 -13.85
C ASP A 117 4.18 -17.53 -15.01
N TYR A 118 4.96 -16.46 -14.84
CA TYR A 118 5.00 -15.31 -15.75
C TYR A 118 6.37 -15.05 -16.38
N LYS A 119 7.42 -15.78 -15.96
CA LYS A 119 8.80 -15.57 -16.44
C LYS A 119 9.23 -14.11 -16.26
N ASN A 120 9.61 -13.44 -17.35
CA ASN A 120 10.03 -12.04 -17.39
C ASN A 120 8.87 -11.05 -17.50
N ASP A 121 7.61 -11.50 -17.61
CA ASP A 121 6.44 -10.64 -17.76
C ASP A 121 5.90 -10.15 -16.41
N LYS A 122 6.70 -9.28 -15.76
CA LYS A 122 6.35 -8.63 -14.49
C LYS A 122 5.07 -7.80 -14.60
N GLY A 123 4.80 -7.22 -15.78
CA GLY A 123 3.61 -6.40 -16.01
C GLY A 123 2.32 -7.21 -15.97
N LYS A 124 2.32 -8.39 -16.60
CA LYS A 124 1.19 -9.32 -16.53
C LYS A 124 0.96 -9.82 -15.12
N TYR A 125 2.01 -10.18 -14.39
CA TYR A 125 1.91 -10.57 -12.98
C TYR A 125 1.24 -9.48 -12.12
N ALA A 126 1.75 -8.25 -12.16
CA ALA A 126 1.19 -7.14 -11.39
C ALA A 126 -0.27 -6.82 -11.78
N THR A 127 -0.59 -6.94 -13.08
CA THR A 127 -1.95 -6.75 -13.59
C THR A 127 -2.90 -7.84 -13.08
N VAL A 128 -2.48 -9.11 -13.10
CA VAL A 128 -3.28 -10.22 -12.58
C VAL A 128 -3.51 -10.06 -11.08
N PHE A 129 -2.47 -9.70 -10.33
CA PHE A 129 -2.58 -9.42 -8.91
C PHE A 129 -3.67 -8.38 -8.63
N MET A 130 -3.60 -7.22 -9.28
CA MET A 130 -4.56 -6.14 -9.07
C MET A 130 -5.98 -6.49 -9.52
N ASN A 131 -6.12 -7.25 -10.60
CA ASN A 131 -7.43 -7.56 -11.19
C ASN A 131 -8.14 -8.73 -10.54
N HIS A 132 -7.41 -9.67 -9.93
CA HIS A 132 -7.97 -10.98 -9.56
C HIS A 132 -7.55 -11.48 -8.17
N LEU A 133 -6.55 -10.87 -7.52
CA LEU A 133 -6.02 -11.39 -6.26
C LEU A 133 -6.18 -10.42 -5.09
N VAL A 134 -6.10 -9.10 -5.31
CA VAL A 134 -6.15 -8.11 -4.21
C VAL A 134 -7.38 -8.30 -3.31
N SER A 135 -7.14 -8.39 -1.99
CA SER A 135 -8.21 -8.37 -0.98
C SER A 135 -8.55 -6.94 -0.58
N TRP A 136 -9.57 -6.38 -1.21
CA TRP A 136 -10.10 -5.07 -0.79
C TRP A 136 -10.74 -5.09 0.60
N ASN A 137 -11.20 -6.26 1.07
CA ASN A 137 -11.73 -6.41 2.43
C ASN A 137 -10.62 -6.24 3.47
N ALA A 138 -9.47 -6.88 3.28
CA ALA A 138 -8.31 -6.71 4.15
C ALA A 138 -7.81 -5.25 4.11
N ALA A 139 -7.75 -4.66 2.91
CA ALA A 139 -7.39 -3.25 2.73
C ALA A 139 -8.32 -2.30 3.48
N ALA A 140 -9.65 -2.48 3.36
CA ALA A 140 -10.64 -1.67 4.07
C ALA A 140 -10.53 -1.83 5.60
N ALA A 141 -10.31 -3.05 6.09
CA ALA A 141 -10.11 -3.30 7.52
C ALA A 141 -8.83 -2.62 8.05
N ARG A 142 -7.76 -2.59 7.26
CA ARG A 142 -6.51 -1.88 7.59
C ARG A 142 -6.72 -0.37 7.59
N MET A 143 -7.48 0.17 6.65
CA MET A 143 -7.84 1.59 6.59
C MET A 143 -8.68 2.02 7.80
N ALA A 144 -9.71 1.26 8.16
CA ALA A 144 -10.52 1.57 9.34
C ALA A 144 -9.67 1.57 10.64
N ARG A 145 -8.69 0.67 10.75
CA ARG A 145 -7.72 0.69 11.86
C ARG A 145 -6.83 1.94 11.80
N ALA A 146 -6.35 2.32 10.62
CA ALA A 146 -5.53 3.52 10.44
C ALA A 146 -6.27 4.79 10.91
N GLU A 147 -7.55 4.94 10.54
CA GLU A 147 -8.39 6.05 10.97
C GLU A 147 -8.62 6.05 12.49
N ALA A 148 -8.84 4.87 13.09
CA ALA A 148 -9.00 4.75 14.54
C ALA A 148 -7.73 5.19 15.30
N PHE A 149 -6.53 4.85 14.80
CA PHE A 149 -5.27 5.31 15.39
C PHE A 149 -5.12 6.84 15.36
N VAL A 150 -5.58 7.50 14.29
CA VAL A 150 -5.55 8.97 14.18
C VAL A 150 -6.53 9.62 15.16
N ASN A 151 -7.71 9.04 15.35
CA ASN A 151 -8.76 9.60 16.21
C ASN A 151 -8.46 9.50 17.72
N LEU A 152 -7.53 8.64 18.13
CA LEU A 152 -7.18 8.46 19.54
C LEU A 152 -6.31 9.60 20.10
N GLY A 153 -5.68 10.42 19.24
CA GLY A 153 -4.77 11.49 19.65
C GLY A 153 -3.51 10.95 20.36
N GLU A 154 -2.48 11.78 20.50
CA GLU A 154 -1.34 11.40 21.36
C GLU A 154 -1.88 11.14 22.79
N PRO A 155 -1.49 10.02 23.44
CA PRO A 155 -1.85 9.81 24.82
C PRO A 155 -1.31 10.99 25.63
N LYS A 156 -2.20 11.76 26.26
CA LYS A 156 -1.81 12.78 27.23
C LYS A 156 -1.22 12.06 28.43
N ILE A 157 0.09 11.84 28.41
CA ILE A 157 0.84 11.35 29.56
C ILE A 157 0.77 12.49 30.60
N PRO A 158 0.11 12.28 31.76
CA PRO A 158 0.13 13.29 32.79
C PRO A 158 1.57 13.44 33.26
N ILE A 159 2.12 14.64 33.08
CA ILE A 159 3.39 15.03 33.67
C ILE A 159 3.13 15.13 35.18
N ALA A 160 3.83 14.31 35.96
CA ALA A 160 3.79 14.33 37.43
C ALA A 160 4.53 15.54 38.00
#